data_AF-A0A485JNG2-F1
#
_entry.id   AF-A0A485JNG2-F1
#
_cell.length_a   1.000
_cell.length_b   1.000
_cell.length_c   1.000
_cell.angle_alpha   90.00
_cell.angle_beta   90.00
_cell.angle_gamma   90.00
#
_symmetry.space_group_name_H-M   'P 1'
#
loop_
_entity.id
_entity.type
_entity.pdbx_description
1 polymer ?
#
loop_
_entity_poly.entity_id
_entity_poly.type
_entity_poly.pdbx_seq_one_letter_code
_entity_poly.pdbx_strand_id
1 'polypeptide(L)'
;MKYTKKLVALHKGLSLIESAMVLAISTTITSGILYYYNHAKENRELEEGIKQIQTIAATINKLYSNSVTPPVDGNANDATIDAIASVSGLKTVKEGNQKVFVSATGKHTQLKWMTNSQKRRVALLSTHARSISSCMSYAILNLGTLMASKTRVTHNGQNIDKPGFDNSLEKPYYLTPSEASQQCEFAYDAMNGDGQSIIINYAIMY
;
A
#
# COMPACT_ATOMS: atom_id res chain seq x y z
N MET A 1 47.33 39.50 34.82
CA MET A 1 46.82 38.16 34.43
C MET A 1 45.28 37.98 34.42
N LYS A 2 44.46 38.87 35.01
CA LYS A 2 42.99 38.72 34.99
C LYS A 2 42.32 38.92 33.60
N TYR A 3 42.93 39.74 32.73
CA TYR A 3 42.36 40.10 31.42
C TYR A 3 42.53 39.00 30.35
N THR A 4 43.61 38.21 30.41
CA THR A 4 43.85 37.12 29.46
C THR A 4 42.88 35.95 29.63
N LYS A 5 42.42 35.66 30.85
CA LYS A 5 41.40 34.62 31.10
C LYS A 5 40.04 34.95 30.48
N LYS A 6 39.61 36.22 30.50
CA LYS A 6 38.36 36.66 29.88
C LYS A 6 38.41 36.60 28.35
N LEU A 7 39.53 36.98 27.74
CA LEU A 7 39.69 36.89 26.28
C LEU A 7 39.67 35.43 25.79
N VAL A 8 40.35 34.51 26.49
CA VAL A 8 40.36 33.07 26.14
C VAL A 8 38.97 32.45 26.31
N ALA A 9 38.22 32.85 27.34
CA ALA A 9 36.84 32.41 27.53
C ALA A 9 35.90 32.92 26.42
N LEU A 10 36.08 34.18 25.99
CA LEU A 10 35.30 34.77 24.89
C LEU A 10 35.61 34.11 23.54
N HIS A 11 36.89 33.83 23.26
CA HIS A 11 37.33 33.12 22.05
C HIS A 11 36.81 31.67 22.00
N LYS A 12 36.78 30.97 23.15
CA LYS A 12 36.15 29.65 23.27
C LYS A 12 34.62 29.71 23.07
N GLY A 13 33.96 30.75 23.55
CA GLY A 13 32.52 30.96 23.38
C GLY A 13 32.12 31.22 21.93
N LEU A 14 32.91 32.01 21.19
CA LEU A 14 32.69 32.27 19.77
C LEU A 14 32.88 31.00 18.92
N SER A 15 33.93 30.22 19.20
CA SER A 15 34.18 28.92 18.56
C SER A 15 33.08 27.89 18.84
N LEU A 16 32.48 27.91 20.04
CA LEU A 16 31.36 27.04 20.40
C LEU A 16 30.09 27.39 19.61
N ILE A 17 29.80 28.68 19.42
CA ILE A 17 28.63 29.15 18.67
C ILE A 17 28.78 28.86 17.17
N GLU A 18 29.96 29.07 16.59
CA GLU A 18 30.25 28.71 15.20
C GLU A 18 30.10 27.21 14.97
N SER A 19 30.62 26.39 15.90
CA SER A 19 30.47 24.94 15.83
C SER A 19 29.01 24.51 15.97
N ALA A 20 28.24 25.15 16.85
CA ALA A 20 26.81 24.89 17.02
C ALA A 20 25.98 25.28 15.78
N MET A 21 26.35 26.36 15.08
CA MET A 21 25.72 26.75 13.82
C MET A 21 25.98 25.72 12.72
N VAL A 22 27.24 25.26 12.57
CA VAL A 22 27.58 24.22 11.60
C VAL A 22 26.88 22.90 11.94
N LEU A 23 26.80 22.55 13.23
CA LEU A 23 26.07 21.36 13.70
C LEU A 23 24.57 21.46 13.39
N ALA A 24 23.96 22.63 13.62
CA ALA A 24 22.55 22.87 13.31
C ALA A 24 22.28 22.74 11.80
N ILE A 25 23.14 23.32 10.95
CA ILE A 25 23.04 23.22 9.49
C ILE A 25 23.25 21.77 9.02
N SER A 26 24.22 21.06 9.58
CA SER A 26 24.45 19.64 9.27
C SER A 26 23.24 18.78 9.65
N THR A 27 22.60 19.08 10.78
CA THR A 27 21.40 18.36 11.26
C THR A 27 20.20 18.63 10.37
N THR A 28 19.98 19.86 9.91
CA THR A 28 18.85 20.18 9.00
C THR A 28 19.03 19.57 7.60
N ILE A 29 20.27 19.53 7.09
CA ILE A 29 20.56 18.89 5.79
C ILE A 29 20.35 17.38 5.90
N THR A 30 20.88 16.73 6.94
CA THR A 30 20.73 15.27 7.13
C THR A 30 19.28 14.86 7.36
N SER A 31 18.50 15.64 8.11
CA SER A 31 17.06 15.39 8.27
C SER A 31 16.29 15.58 6.96
N GLY A 32 16.62 16.59 6.16
CA GLY A 32 16.04 16.81 4.84
C GLY A 32 16.32 15.67 3.85
N ILE A 33 17.56 15.17 3.79
CA ILE A 33 17.93 14.02 2.95
C ILE A 33 17.15 12.77 3.38
N LEU A 34 17.05 12.52 4.69
CA LEU A 34 16.32 11.37 5.21
C LEU A 34 14.83 11.45 4.86
N TYR A 35 14.22 12.63 5.00
CA TYR A 35 12.84 12.88 4.60
C TYR A 35 12.63 12.58 3.11
N TYR A 36 13.48 13.13 2.23
CA TYR A 36 13.38 12.88 0.80
C TYR A 36 13.58 11.41 0.46
N TYR A 37 14.54 10.73 1.08
CA TYR A 37 14.79 9.32 0.87
C TYR A 37 13.57 8.47 1.25
N ASN A 38 12.96 8.76 2.40
CA ASN A 38 11.77 8.04 2.86
C ASN A 38 10.58 8.27 1.91
N HIS A 39 10.37 9.49 1.44
CA HIS A 39 9.32 9.79 0.47
C HIS A 39 9.56 9.14 -0.90
N ALA A 40 10.79 9.19 -1.41
CA ALA A 40 11.15 8.55 -2.67
C ALA A 40 10.99 7.04 -2.59
N LYS A 41 11.37 6.45 -1.45
CA LYS A 41 11.14 5.04 -1.15
C LYS A 41 9.65 4.73 -1.18
N GLU A 42 8.82 5.41 -0.40
CA GLU A 42 7.38 5.17 -0.35
C GLU A 42 6.72 5.28 -1.74
N ASN A 43 7.06 6.30 -2.52
CA ASN A 43 6.55 6.47 -3.88
C ASN A 43 6.95 5.31 -4.80
N ARG A 44 8.20 4.84 -4.71
CA ARG A 44 8.65 3.67 -5.47
C ARG A 44 7.89 2.41 -5.04
N GLU A 45 7.66 2.22 -3.74
CA GLU A 45 6.85 1.10 -3.24
C GLU A 45 5.42 1.15 -3.77
N LEU A 46 4.83 2.34 -3.87
CA LEU A 46 3.51 2.55 -4.43
C LEU A 46 3.47 2.22 -5.92
N GLU A 47 4.40 2.76 -6.69
CA GLU A 47 4.46 2.56 -8.13
C GLU A 47 4.67 1.08 -8.50
N GLU A 48 5.60 0.41 -7.82
CA GLU A 48 5.85 -1.02 -8.03
C GLU A 48 4.65 -1.87 -7.57
N GLY A 49 4.00 -1.53 -6.46
CA GLY A 49 2.81 -2.23 -5.99
C GLY A 49 1.60 -2.08 -6.92
N ILE A 50 1.38 -0.89 -7.48
CA ILE A 50 0.32 -0.65 -8.48
C ILE A 50 0.58 -1.47 -9.75
N LYS A 51 1.82 -1.44 -10.26
CA LYS A 51 2.23 -2.25 -11.41
C LYS A 51 1.99 -3.73 -11.15
N GLN A 52 2.38 -4.23 -9.98
CA GLN A 52 2.16 -5.61 -9.59
C GLN A 52 0.66 -5.97 -9.59
N ILE A 53 -0.21 -5.16 -8.99
CA ILE A 53 -1.66 -5.41 -8.97
C ILE A 53 -2.22 -5.47 -10.40
N GLN A 54 -1.83 -4.52 -11.26
CA GLN A 54 -2.25 -4.50 -12.66
C GLN A 54 -1.77 -5.74 -13.43
N THR A 55 -0.52 -6.17 -13.22
CA THR A 55 0.03 -7.38 -13.84
C THR A 55 -0.69 -8.63 -13.36
N ILE A 56 -0.97 -8.75 -12.06
CA ILE A 56 -1.74 -9.87 -11.50
C ILE A 56 -3.15 -9.89 -12.10
N ALA A 57 -3.85 -8.76 -12.10
CA ALA A 57 -5.19 -8.61 -12.66
C ALA A 57 -5.25 -9.05 -14.14
N ALA A 58 -4.31 -8.56 -14.95
CA ALA A 58 -4.22 -8.93 -16.36
C ALA A 58 -3.90 -10.41 -16.56
N THR A 59 -3.04 -10.98 -15.72
CA THR A 59 -2.67 -12.41 -15.79
C THR A 59 -3.83 -13.30 -15.37
N ILE A 60 -4.57 -12.94 -14.33
CA ILE A 60 -5.79 -13.64 -13.92
C ILE A 60 -6.79 -13.63 -15.07
N ASN A 61 -7.06 -12.48 -15.67
CA ASN A 61 -7.97 -12.39 -16.81
C ASN A 61 -7.48 -13.25 -17.98
N LYS A 62 -6.18 -13.25 -18.28
CA LYS A 62 -5.60 -14.09 -19.35
C LYS A 62 -5.77 -15.59 -19.09
N LEU A 63 -5.57 -16.04 -17.85
CA LEU A 63 -5.59 -17.46 -17.48
C LEU A 63 -7.00 -17.99 -17.23
N TYR A 64 -7.90 -17.15 -16.70
CA TYR A 64 -9.17 -17.61 -16.15
C TYR A 64 -10.42 -17.10 -16.87
N SER A 65 -10.34 -16.08 -17.75
CA SER A 65 -11.46 -15.58 -18.59
C SER A 65 -12.25 -16.65 -19.33
N ASN A 66 -11.56 -17.71 -19.74
CA ASN A 66 -12.13 -18.82 -20.50
C ASN A 66 -11.88 -20.17 -19.82
N SER A 67 -11.59 -20.17 -18.51
CA SER A 67 -11.32 -21.42 -17.79
C SER A 67 -12.58 -22.26 -17.68
N VAL A 68 -12.49 -23.51 -18.14
CA VAL A 68 -13.58 -24.50 -18.06
C VAL A 68 -13.78 -25.00 -16.62
N THR A 69 -12.73 -24.94 -15.79
CA THR A 69 -12.75 -25.29 -14.37
C THR A 69 -12.44 -24.03 -13.54
N PRO A 70 -13.47 -23.25 -13.20
CA PRO A 70 -13.27 -22.04 -12.43
C PRO A 70 -12.84 -22.37 -10.98
N PRO A 71 -11.94 -21.56 -10.38
CA PRO A 71 -11.42 -21.78 -9.03
C PRO A 71 -12.53 -21.89 -7.97
N VAL A 72 -12.24 -22.65 -6.92
CA VAL A 72 -13.13 -22.79 -5.76
C VAL A 72 -12.99 -21.55 -4.88
N ASP A 73 -14.11 -21.06 -4.34
CA ASP A 73 -14.14 -19.93 -3.41
C ASP A 73 -13.26 -20.21 -2.18
N GLY A 74 -12.49 -19.21 -1.77
CA GLY A 74 -11.47 -19.35 -0.73
C GLY A 74 -10.12 -18.80 -1.19
N ASN A 75 -9.11 -18.96 -0.34
CA ASN A 75 -7.76 -18.49 -0.67
C ASN A 75 -7.23 -19.25 -1.86
N ALA A 76 -6.52 -18.56 -2.77
CA ALA A 76 -5.86 -19.22 -3.87
C ALA A 76 -4.84 -20.22 -3.33
N ASN A 77 -4.82 -21.42 -3.90
CA ASN A 77 -3.85 -22.44 -3.53
C ASN A 77 -2.45 -22.08 -4.08
N ASP A 78 -1.42 -22.68 -3.50
CA ASP A 78 -0.02 -22.43 -3.88
C ASP A 78 0.21 -22.63 -5.38
N ALA A 79 -0.41 -23.65 -5.99
CA ALA A 79 -0.27 -23.97 -7.41
C ALA A 79 -0.84 -22.87 -8.33
N THR A 80 -2.00 -22.30 -7.98
CA THR A 80 -2.59 -21.16 -8.70
C THR A 80 -1.70 -19.93 -8.58
N ILE A 81 -1.17 -19.65 -7.40
CA ILE A 81 -0.26 -18.52 -7.17
C ILE A 81 1.03 -18.71 -7.99
N ASP A 82 1.57 -19.93 -8.05
CA ASP A 82 2.75 -20.25 -8.87
C ASP A 82 2.49 -20.16 -10.37
N ALA A 83 1.33 -20.62 -10.84
CA ALA A 83 0.95 -20.48 -12.24
C ALA A 83 0.86 -19.01 -12.64
N ILE A 84 0.18 -18.18 -11.83
CA ILE A 84 0.09 -16.73 -12.08
C ILE A 84 1.48 -16.09 -12.01
N ALA A 85 2.30 -16.44 -11.01
CA ALA A 85 3.65 -15.90 -10.83
C ALA A 85 4.57 -16.24 -12.03
N SER A 86 4.49 -17.47 -12.54
CA SER A 86 5.29 -17.92 -13.68
C SER A 86 4.97 -17.14 -14.97
N VAL A 87 3.70 -16.81 -15.20
CA VAL A 87 3.25 -16.05 -16.37
C VAL A 87 3.49 -14.55 -16.22
N SER A 88 3.32 -14.03 -15.00
CA SER A 88 3.49 -12.59 -14.68
C SER A 88 4.94 -12.19 -14.42
N GLY A 89 5.84 -13.15 -14.18
CA GLY A 89 7.22 -12.90 -13.76
C GLY A 89 7.35 -12.37 -12.34
N LEU A 90 6.30 -12.49 -11.51
CA LEU A 90 6.27 -11.98 -10.15
C LEU A 90 6.92 -12.97 -9.17
N LYS A 91 7.50 -12.42 -8.10
CA LYS A 91 8.03 -13.23 -6.99
C LYS A 91 6.89 -13.60 -6.04
N THR A 92 7.04 -14.75 -5.37
CA THR A 92 6.10 -15.22 -4.36
C THR A 92 6.84 -15.64 -3.10
N VAL A 93 6.19 -15.50 -1.95
CA VAL A 93 6.70 -15.95 -0.65
C VAL A 93 5.60 -16.68 0.10
N LYS A 94 5.98 -17.59 1.00
CA LYS A 94 5.04 -18.19 1.95
C LYS A 94 4.99 -17.33 3.21
N GLU A 95 3.82 -16.79 3.50
CA GLU A 95 3.52 -16.04 4.72
C GLU A 95 2.60 -16.91 5.57
N GLY A 96 3.16 -17.57 6.59
CA GLY A 96 2.46 -18.62 7.34
C GLY A 96 2.07 -19.79 6.43
N ASN A 97 0.77 -20.11 6.38
CA ASN A 97 0.22 -21.19 5.55
C ASN A 97 -0.28 -20.72 4.16
N GLN A 98 -0.08 -19.45 3.80
CA GLN A 98 -0.57 -18.89 2.54
C GLN A 98 0.59 -18.42 1.66
N LYS A 99 0.47 -18.66 0.36
CA LYS A 99 1.43 -18.14 -0.62
C LYS A 99 0.91 -16.82 -1.19
N VAL A 100 1.75 -15.80 -1.12
CA VAL A 100 1.40 -14.43 -1.49
C VAL A 100 2.36 -13.90 -2.53
N PHE A 101 1.90 -12.95 -3.36
CA PHE A 101 2.78 -12.26 -4.31
C PHE A 101 3.57 -11.20 -3.56
N VAL A 102 4.86 -11.09 -3.83
CA VAL A 102 5.73 -10.09 -3.19
C VAL A 102 6.26 -9.10 -4.23
N SER A 103 6.12 -7.81 -3.93
CA SER A 103 6.76 -6.74 -4.70
C SER A 103 8.28 -6.77 -4.51
N ALA A 104 9.04 -6.12 -5.41
CA ALA A 104 10.48 -5.91 -5.19
C ALA A 104 10.77 -5.11 -3.90
N THR A 105 9.78 -4.40 -3.39
CA THR A 105 9.83 -3.65 -2.12
C THR A 105 9.35 -4.43 -0.90
N GLY A 106 8.96 -5.70 -1.06
CA GLY A 106 8.57 -6.57 0.06
C GLY A 106 7.11 -6.45 0.50
N LYS A 107 6.27 -5.65 -0.18
CA LYS A 107 4.82 -5.65 0.08
C LYS A 107 4.15 -6.92 -0.45
N HIS A 108 3.19 -7.42 0.31
CA HIS A 108 2.46 -8.65 -0.01
C HIS A 108 1.09 -8.34 -0.61
N THR A 109 0.75 -9.04 -1.69
CA THR A 109 -0.59 -9.02 -2.29
C THR A 109 -1.15 -10.43 -2.18
N GLN A 110 -2.31 -10.54 -1.54
CA GLN A 110 -3.03 -11.81 -1.38
C GLN A 110 -4.08 -11.95 -2.48
N LEU A 111 -4.34 -13.19 -2.90
CA LEU A 111 -5.38 -13.52 -3.87
C LEU A 111 -6.37 -14.50 -3.25
N LYS A 112 -7.64 -14.15 -3.33
CA LYS A 112 -8.76 -14.99 -2.89
C LYS A 112 -9.80 -15.08 -4.01
N TRP A 113 -10.40 -16.25 -4.18
CA TRP A 113 -11.54 -16.47 -5.06
C TRP A 113 -12.83 -16.28 -4.27
N MET A 114 -13.79 -15.54 -4.81
CA MET A 114 -15.08 -15.33 -4.17
C MET A 114 -16.21 -15.29 -5.21
N THR A 115 -17.41 -15.63 -4.77
CA THR A 115 -18.64 -15.35 -5.50
C THR A 115 -19.28 -14.08 -4.94
N ASN A 116 -19.57 -13.10 -5.80
CA ASN A 116 -20.21 -11.84 -5.40
C ASN A 116 -21.73 -12.00 -5.17
N SER A 117 -22.39 -10.94 -4.69
CA SER A 117 -23.85 -10.94 -4.43
C SER A 117 -24.71 -11.23 -5.66
N GLN A 118 -24.18 -11.04 -6.87
CA GLN A 118 -24.83 -11.35 -8.15
C GLN A 118 -24.54 -12.79 -8.63
N LYS A 119 -23.98 -13.65 -7.77
CA LYS A 119 -23.55 -15.03 -8.08
C LYS A 119 -22.50 -15.11 -9.19
N ARG A 120 -21.74 -14.03 -9.43
CA ARG A 120 -20.61 -14.01 -10.37
C ARG A 120 -19.33 -14.29 -9.61
N ARG A 121 -18.44 -15.08 -10.22
CA ARG A 121 -17.13 -15.35 -9.65
C ARG A 121 -16.20 -14.17 -9.89
N VAL A 122 -15.44 -13.82 -8.85
CA VAL A 122 -14.52 -12.69 -8.83
C VAL A 122 -13.25 -13.05 -8.07
N ALA A 123 -12.13 -12.47 -8.51
CA ALA A 123 -10.85 -12.56 -7.84
C ALA A 123 -10.70 -11.34 -6.93
N LEU A 124 -10.51 -11.57 -5.63
CA LEU A 124 -10.22 -10.53 -4.67
C LEU A 124 -8.70 -10.41 -4.52
N LEU A 125 -8.16 -9.25 -4.90
CA LEU A 125 -6.78 -8.87 -4.61
C LEU A 125 -6.76 -7.96 -3.38
N SER A 126 -5.99 -8.36 -2.37
CA SER A 126 -5.83 -7.60 -1.12
C SER A 126 -4.40 -7.09 -1.02
N THR A 127 -4.22 -5.79 -0.86
CA THR A 127 -2.90 -5.14 -0.67
C THR A 127 -2.87 -4.33 0.62
N HIS A 128 -1.68 -4.16 1.18
CA HIS A 128 -1.47 -3.50 2.46
C HIS A 128 -0.87 -2.10 2.29
N ALA A 129 -1.53 -1.08 2.85
CA ALA A 129 -1.04 0.28 2.98
C ALA A 129 -0.73 0.63 4.44
N ARG A 130 0.30 1.44 4.67
CA ARG A 130 0.72 1.86 6.03
C ARG A 130 0.42 3.33 6.35
N SER A 131 0.24 4.14 5.33
CA SER A 131 -0.05 5.58 5.45
C SER A 131 -1.36 5.92 4.74
N ILE A 132 -1.98 7.03 5.13
CA ILE A 132 -3.17 7.56 4.45
C ILE A 132 -2.86 7.86 2.98
N SER A 133 -1.70 8.46 2.68
CA SER A 133 -1.24 8.74 1.31
C SER A 133 -1.16 7.46 0.47
N SER A 134 -0.51 6.43 0.99
CA SER A 134 -0.42 5.12 0.31
C SER A 134 -1.80 4.50 0.10
N CYS A 135 -2.67 4.56 1.12
CA CYS A 135 -4.03 4.05 1.01
C CYS A 135 -4.81 4.76 -0.10
N MET A 136 -4.75 6.09 -0.16
CA MET A 136 -5.43 6.86 -1.20
C MET A 136 -4.92 6.48 -2.59
N SER A 137 -3.61 6.41 -2.79
CA SER A 137 -3.01 6.04 -4.09
C SER A 137 -3.44 4.66 -4.56
N TYR A 138 -3.56 3.69 -3.66
CA TYR A 138 -4.09 2.36 -3.97
C TYR A 138 -5.62 2.40 -4.18
N ALA A 139 -6.37 3.13 -3.36
CA ALA A 139 -7.84 3.17 -3.40
C ALA A 139 -8.39 3.77 -4.71
N ILE A 140 -7.72 4.79 -5.26
CA ILE A 140 -8.08 5.41 -6.53
C ILE A 140 -7.65 4.60 -7.76
N LEU A 141 -6.94 3.47 -7.57
CA LEU A 141 -6.45 2.66 -8.68
C LEU A 141 -7.61 2.16 -9.53
N ASN A 142 -7.57 2.52 -10.82
CA ASN A 142 -8.56 2.11 -11.79
C ASN A 142 -8.02 0.95 -12.64
N LEU A 143 -8.60 -0.25 -12.48
CA LEU A 143 -8.26 -1.42 -13.31
C LEU A 143 -9.17 -1.56 -14.54
N GLY A 144 -9.93 -0.50 -14.87
CA GLY A 144 -10.79 -0.43 -16.04
C GLY A 144 -11.94 -1.43 -15.98
N THR A 145 -12.15 -2.13 -17.10
CA THR A 145 -13.22 -3.13 -17.25
C THR A 145 -12.98 -4.42 -16.49
N LEU A 146 -11.79 -4.59 -15.90
CA LEU A 146 -11.49 -5.76 -15.06
C LEU A 146 -12.16 -5.66 -13.68
N MET A 147 -12.59 -4.48 -13.23
CA MET A 147 -13.20 -4.34 -11.90
C MET A 147 -14.64 -4.87 -11.88
N ALA A 148 -14.95 -5.71 -10.88
CA ALA A 148 -16.26 -6.32 -10.67
C ALA A 148 -17.15 -5.56 -9.68
N SER A 149 -16.53 -4.81 -8.77
CA SER A 149 -17.20 -3.98 -7.77
C SER A 149 -16.32 -2.81 -7.37
N LYS A 150 -16.91 -1.85 -6.65
CA LYS A 150 -16.17 -0.73 -6.08
C LYS A 150 -15.02 -1.22 -5.18
N THR A 151 -13.83 -0.60 -5.29
CA THR A 151 -12.69 -0.83 -4.39
C THR A 151 -13.12 -0.63 -2.94
N ARG A 152 -12.70 -1.53 -2.03
CA ARG A 152 -13.05 -1.48 -0.62
C ARG A 152 -11.84 -1.31 0.28
N VAL A 153 -12.03 -0.61 1.38
CA VAL A 153 -11.02 -0.44 2.43
C VAL A 153 -11.47 -1.22 3.65
N THR A 154 -10.61 -2.12 4.11
CA THR A 154 -10.92 -3.09 5.17
C THR A 154 -9.79 -3.17 6.17
N HIS A 155 -10.10 -3.71 7.34
CA HIS A 155 -9.14 -3.99 8.39
C HIS A 155 -9.55 -5.24 9.12
N ASN A 156 -8.59 -6.15 9.35
CA ASN A 156 -8.83 -7.43 10.01
C ASN A 156 -10.03 -8.21 9.44
N GLY A 157 -10.24 -8.11 8.12
CA GLY A 157 -11.34 -8.76 7.40
C GLY A 157 -12.72 -8.13 7.62
N GLN A 158 -12.83 -7.05 8.40
CA GLN A 158 -14.04 -6.25 8.54
C GLN A 158 -13.98 -5.05 7.58
N ASN A 159 -15.13 -4.72 6.97
CA ASN A 159 -15.24 -3.51 6.20
C ASN A 159 -15.18 -2.32 7.16
N ILE A 160 -14.16 -1.46 7.03
CA ILE A 160 -14.16 -0.16 7.72
C ILE A 160 -14.67 0.91 6.76
N ASP A 161 -15.74 0.60 6.05
CA ASP A 161 -16.36 1.60 5.20
C ASP A 161 -17.08 2.60 6.12
N LYS A 162 -16.90 3.91 5.87
CA LYS A 162 -17.67 4.95 6.56
C LYS A 162 -19.18 4.63 6.45
N PRO A 163 -19.95 4.68 7.56
CA PRO A 163 -21.39 4.45 7.51
C PRO A 163 -22.07 5.46 6.56
N GLY A 164 -22.93 4.95 5.68
CA GLY A 164 -23.58 5.75 4.62
C GLY A 164 -22.80 5.82 3.30
N PHE A 165 -21.66 5.15 3.20
CA PHE A 165 -20.97 4.98 1.92
C PHE A 165 -21.63 3.87 1.11
N ASP A 166 -22.15 4.23 -0.06
CA ASP A 166 -22.84 3.28 -0.93
C ASP A 166 -21.82 2.36 -1.62
N ASN A 167 -21.81 1.11 -1.18
CA ASN A 167 -21.07 -0.01 -1.78
C ASN A 167 -21.77 -0.55 -3.05
N SER A 168 -22.49 0.34 -3.74
CA SER A 168 -23.21 0.06 -4.96
C SER A 168 -22.30 -0.67 -5.95
N LEU A 169 -22.86 -1.70 -6.58
CA LEU A 169 -22.28 -2.39 -7.74
C LEU A 169 -22.44 -1.53 -9.02
N GLU A 170 -22.74 -0.25 -8.88
CA GLU A 170 -22.79 0.72 -9.95
C GLU A 170 -21.44 1.37 -10.18
N LYS A 171 -21.21 1.70 -11.45
CA LYS A 171 -20.01 2.39 -11.89
C LYS A 171 -20.01 3.82 -11.34
N PRO A 172 -18.83 4.40 -11.03
CA PRO A 172 -17.49 3.82 -11.23
C PRO A 172 -17.06 2.83 -10.14
N TYR A 173 -16.32 1.79 -10.54
CA TYR A 173 -15.78 0.76 -9.63
C TYR A 173 -14.48 1.16 -8.91
N TYR A 174 -13.96 2.35 -9.17
CA TYR A 174 -12.85 2.93 -8.41
C TYR A 174 -13.38 3.99 -7.44
N LEU A 175 -12.60 4.27 -6.39
CA LEU A 175 -12.90 5.39 -5.49
C LEU A 175 -12.43 6.69 -6.12
N THR A 176 -13.26 7.73 -6.09
CA THR A 176 -12.82 9.09 -6.42
C THR A 176 -11.85 9.59 -5.34
N PRO A 177 -10.98 10.59 -5.63
CA PRO A 177 -10.04 11.09 -4.63
C PRO A 177 -10.70 11.56 -3.32
N SER A 178 -11.88 12.18 -3.40
CA SER A 178 -12.64 12.63 -2.22
C SER A 178 -13.11 11.44 -1.37
N GLU A 179 -13.66 10.42 -2.02
CA GLU A 179 -14.12 9.20 -1.36
C GLU A 179 -12.96 8.42 -0.75
N ALA A 180 -11.87 8.26 -1.50
CA ALA A 180 -10.66 7.58 -1.03
C ALA A 180 -10.06 8.29 0.18
N SER A 181 -10.00 9.62 0.18
CA SER A 181 -9.53 10.40 1.34
C SER A 181 -10.36 10.10 2.58
N GLN A 182 -11.68 10.19 2.47
CA GLN A 182 -12.58 9.97 3.62
C GLN A 182 -12.51 8.54 4.14
N GLN A 183 -12.44 7.55 3.25
CA GLN A 183 -12.35 6.13 3.63
C GLN A 183 -11.00 5.80 4.26
N CYS A 184 -9.90 6.27 3.68
CA CYS A 184 -8.57 6.03 4.21
C CYS A 184 -8.32 6.75 5.53
N GLU A 185 -8.85 7.97 5.71
CA GLU A 185 -8.78 8.71 6.98
C GLU A 185 -9.60 8.00 8.06
N PHE A 186 -10.85 7.63 7.76
CA PHE A 186 -11.68 6.87 8.69
C PHE A 186 -11.06 5.52 9.07
N ALA A 187 -10.50 4.80 8.09
CA ALA A 187 -9.81 3.54 8.34
C ALA A 187 -8.55 3.75 9.20
N TYR A 188 -7.77 4.80 8.94
CA TYR A 188 -6.58 5.12 9.72
C TYR A 188 -6.92 5.48 11.17
N ASP A 189 -7.95 6.30 11.39
CA ASP A 189 -8.42 6.68 12.72
C ASP A 189 -9.00 5.48 13.49
N ALA A 190 -9.76 4.61 12.80
CA ALA A 190 -10.31 3.39 13.38
C ALA A 190 -9.22 2.39 13.81
N MET A 191 -8.01 2.50 13.26
CA MET A 191 -6.88 1.63 13.58
C MET A 191 -6.08 2.08 14.82
N ASN A 192 -6.46 3.21 15.45
CA ASN A 192 -6.03 3.62 16.80
C ASN A 192 -4.52 3.43 17.12
N GLY A 193 -3.64 3.65 16.14
CA GLY A 193 -2.19 3.59 16.34
C GLY A 193 -1.57 2.20 16.54
N ASP A 194 -2.31 1.10 16.33
CA ASP A 194 -1.85 -0.29 16.58
C ASP A 194 -0.75 -0.79 15.60
N GLY A 195 -0.17 0.09 14.76
CA GLY A 195 0.86 -0.27 13.78
C GLY A 195 0.38 -1.23 12.68
N GLN A 196 -0.93 -1.49 12.61
CA GLN A 196 -1.53 -2.37 11.62
C GLN A 196 -1.67 -1.66 10.27
N SER A 197 -1.73 -2.43 9.19
CA SER A 197 -1.84 -1.92 7.81
C SER A 197 -3.29 -1.87 7.34
N ILE A 198 -3.66 -0.79 6.65
CA ILE A 198 -4.94 -0.65 5.95
C ILE A 198 -4.96 -1.64 4.79
N ILE A 199 -6.01 -2.45 4.66
CA ILE A 199 -6.12 -3.44 3.58
C ILE A 199 -7.06 -2.91 2.50
N ILE A 200 -6.55 -2.75 1.29
CA ILE A 200 -7.32 -2.33 0.11
C ILE A 200 -7.64 -3.58 -0.71
N ASN A 201 -8.94 -3.76 -0.99
CA ASN A 201 -9.47 -4.89 -1.73
C ASN A 201 -10.00 -4.48 -3.10
N TYR A 202 -9.53 -5.18 -4.13
CA TYR A 202 -10.02 -5.05 -5.50
C TYR A 202 -10.74 -6.32 -5.90
N ALA A 203 -12.02 -6.22 -6.26
CA ALA A 203 -12.75 -7.34 -6.85
C ALA A 203 -12.61 -7.28 -8.37
N ILE A 204 -12.13 -8.36 -8.97
CA ILE A 204 -11.76 -8.44 -10.37
C ILE A 204 -12.57 -9.52 -11.06
N MET A 205 -13.15 -9.19 -12.20
CA MET A 205 -13.80 -10.15 -13.08
C MET A 205 -12.76 -10.97 -13.82
N TYR A 206 -13.05 -12.25 -13.96
CA TYR A 206 -12.31 -13.21 -14.75
C TYR A 206 -13.29 -14.25 -15.28
#